data_AF-A0A7R9MG98-F1
#
_entry.id   AF-A0A7R9MG98-F1
#
_cell.length_a   1.000
_cell.length_b   1.000
_cell.length_c   1.000
_cell.angle_alpha   90.00
_cell.angle_beta   90.00
_cell.angle_gamma   90.00
#
_symmetry.space_group_name_H-M   'P 1'
#
loop_
_entity.id
_entity.type
_entity.pdbx_description
1 polymer ?
#
loop_
_entity_poly.entity_id
_entity_poly.type
_entity_poly.pdbx_seq_one_letter_code
_entity_poly.pdbx_strand_id
1 'polypeptide(L)'
;WCAITSAKYETVIWMFIVAVSASFGILSGAHRLWSHKCYKAHTSLRILLMILQTLALQNDIYEWSRDHRVHHKYSETDADPHNSNRGFFFAHMGWLMTKKHPQVIEKGRQLDMSDLWADPVVRFQRKYYVPLVLLIWGVLPTVIPYYMWSEGLLISFASNMLRYVLSLHQSWLVNSAAHLFGFRPYDKGIASRENQSVVYLSFGEGYHNYHHTFPYDYSASEYGWKSNFNLATAFIDFFAMLGLAYDLKKASDKAIAERQERTGEKIKGLQKNTLLDYMIGSQESQYIEVQKKSEDSVTTVIFGHKSRRKSEKKSQWMANGFDGRTTTSGDEDLVQNSQSLTDENNDLVFSGFDEDMIGSQSDGSPHERSKRVRRPVKRFGNVFSY
;
A
#
# COMPACT_ATOMS: atom_id res chain seq x y z
N TRP A 1 21.57 14.37 -12.41
CA TRP A 1 22.57 15.46 -12.40
C TRP A 1 21.96 16.75 -12.92
N CYS A 2 21.65 16.89 -14.21
CA CYS A 2 21.15 18.14 -14.82
C CYS A 2 19.93 18.79 -14.12
N ALA A 3 18.93 18.00 -13.70
CA ALA A 3 17.72 18.54 -13.07
C ALA A 3 17.95 19.21 -11.69
N ILE A 4 19.04 18.87 -10.99
CA ILE A 4 19.30 19.33 -9.62
C ILE A 4 20.38 20.42 -9.61
N THR A 5 21.35 20.35 -10.51
CA THR A 5 22.52 21.23 -10.52
C THR A 5 22.49 22.31 -11.60
N SER A 6 21.60 22.17 -12.59
CA SER A 6 21.58 23.03 -13.78
C SER A 6 20.20 23.61 -14.07
N ALA A 7 19.15 23.14 -13.39
CA ALA A 7 17.82 23.71 -13.51
C ALA A 7 17.76 25.11 -12.86
N LYS A 8 17.05 26.02 -13.51
CA LYS A 8 16.75 27.33 -12.94
C LYS A 8 15.81 27.19 -11.73
N TYR A 9 15.85 28.16 -10.82
CA TYR A 9 15.02 28.14 -9.61
C TYR A 9 13.52 28.10 -9.94
N GLU A 10 13.09 28.80 -10.99
CA GLU A 10 11.72 28.81 -11.49
C GLU A 10 11.28 27.42 -11.93
N THR A 11 12.18 26.64 -12.57
CA THR A 11 11.91 25.25 -12.95
C THR A 11 11.71 24.37 -11.72
N VAL A 12 12.52 24.55 -10.68
CA VAL A 12 12.38 23.78 -9.43
C VAL A 12 11.05 24.09 -8.75
N ILE A 13 10.69 25.38 -8.62
CA ILE A 13 9.41 25.82 -8.04
C ILE A 13 8.25 25.29 -8.86
N TRP A 14 8.32 25.38 -10.19
CA TRP A 14 7.31 24.85 -11.09
C TRP A 14 7.10 23.35 -10.90
N MET A 15 8.17 22.56 -10.84
CA MET A 15 8.07 21.11 -10.62
C MET A 15 7.48 20.78 -9.25
N PHE A 16 7.79 21.56 -8.23
CA PHE A 16 7.17 21.40 -6.91
C PHE A 16 5.65 21.67 -6.95
N ILE A 17 5.23 22.77 -7.59
CA ILE A 17 3.79 23.09 -7.77
C ILE A 17 3.08 21.99 -8.53
N VAL A 18 3.69 21.50 -9.61
CA VAL A 18 3.16 20.40 -10.42
C VAL A 18 3.06 19.10 -9.61
N ALA A 19 4.05 18.79 -8.77
CA ALA A 19 4.03 17.62 -7.89
C ALA A 19 2.89 17.70 -6.88
N VAL A 20 2.77 18.81 -6.14
CA VAL A 20 1.70 19.03 -5.16
C VAL A 20 0.33 18.98 -5.82
N SER A 21 0.19 19.58 -7.01
CA SER A 21 -1.03 19.56 -7.80
C SER A 21 -1.42 18.13 -8.20
N ALA A 22 -0.45 17.34 -8.67
CA ALA A 22 -0.66 15.92 -8.99
C ALA A 22 -1.08 15.11 -7.76
N SER A 23 -0.46 15.37 -6.60
CA SER A 23 -0.85 14.74 -5.34
C SER A 23 -2.32 15.01 -5.00
N PHE A 24 -2.82 16.25 -5.09
CA PHE A 24 -4.25 16.51 -4.84
C PHE A 24 -5.18 15.73 -5.77
N GLY A 25 -4.77 15.49 -7.02
CA GLY A 25 -5.52 14.64 -7.96
C GLY A 25 -5.64 13.18 -7.49
N ILE A 26 -4.59 12.64 -6.88
CA ILE A 26 -4.60 11.29 -6.29
C ILE A 26 -5.37 11.29 -4.96
N LEU A 27 -4.96 12.13 -4.00
CA LEU A 27 -5.45 12.10 -2.62
C LEU A 27 -6.91 12.57 -2.54
N SER A 28 -7.18 13.81 -2.94
CA SER A 28 -8.54 14.37 -2.84
C SER A 28 -9.45 13.82 -3.95
N GLY A 29 -8.90 13.41 -5.09
CA GLY A 29 -9.62 12.83 -6.22
C GLY A 29 -9.72 11.31 -6.18
N ALA A 30 -8.76 10.62 -6.83
CA ALA A 30 -8.79 9.17 -7.06
C ALA A 30 -9.12 8.38 -5.78
N HIS A 31 -8.49 8.74 -4.67
CA HIS A 31 -8.62 8.12 -3.37
C HIS A 31 -9.92 8.47 -2.66
N ARG A 32 -10.04 9.68 -2.11
CA ARG A 32 -11.14 10.00 -1.19
C ARG A 32 -12.48 10.23 -1.89
N LEU A 33 -12.48 10.80 -3.10
CA LEU A 33 -13.70 11.05 -3.87
C LEU A 33 -14.18 9.80 -4.61
N TRP A 34 -13.36 9.26 -5.51
CA TRP A 34 -13.80 8.20 -6.42
C TRP A 34 -13.69 6.80 -5.83
N SER A 35 -12.61 6.46 -5.11
CA SER A 35 -12.51 5.12 -4.50
C SER A 35 -13.44 4.95 -3.30
N HIS A 36 -13.42 5.92 -2.38
CA HIS A 36 -14.10 5.79 -1.07
C HIS A 36 -15.42 6.54 -0.94
N LYS A 37 -15.74 7.46 -1.85
CA LYS A 37 -16.99 8.24 -1.81
C LYS A 37 -17.16 8.96 -0.46
N CYS A 38 -16.06 9.50 0.08
CA CYS A 38 -16.06 10.16 1.39
C CYS A 38 -16.76 11.52 1.36
N TYR A 39 -16.88 12.12 0.18
CA TYR A 39 -17.58 13.39 -0.03
C TYR A 39 -18.16 13.43 -1.45
N LYS A 40 -18.99 14.43 -1.72
CA LYS A 40 -19.52 14.73 -3.06
C LYS A 40 -18.89 16.02 -3.59
N ALA A 41 -18.70 16.08 -4.90
CA ALA A 41 -18.07 17.21 -5.57
C ALA A 41 -18.93 17.73 -6.71
N HIS A 42 -19.02 19.06 -6.83
CA HIS A 42 -19.56 19.73 -8.00
C HIS A 42 -18.77 19.35 -9.26
N THR A 43 -19.41 19.38 -10.44
CA THR A 43 -18.78 18.96 -11.70
C THR A 43 -17.50 19.73 -12.01
N SER A 44 -17.41 21.02 -11.67
CA SER A 44 -16.18 21.80 -11.86
C SER A 44 -15.01 21.26 -11.03
N LEU A 45 -15.24 20.92 -9.76
CA LEU A 45 -14.22 20.31 -8.90
C LEU A 45 -13.83 18.91 -9.41
N ARG A 46 -14.79 18.12 -9.88
CA ARG A 46 -14.50 16.81 -10.48
C ARG A 46 -13.62 16.93 -11.73
N ILE A 47 -13.88 17.90 -12.59
CA ILE A 47 -13.04 18.18 -13.77
C ILE A 47 -11.64 18.61 -13.34
N LEU A 48 -11.52 19.52 -12.37
CA LEU A 48 -10.23 19.94 -11.84
C LEU A 48 -9.45 18.74 -11.30
N LEU A 49 -10.04 17.95 -10.41
CA LEU A 49 -9.40 16.76 -9.83
C LEU A 49 -9.02 15.74 -10.89
N MET A 50 -9.80 15.61 -11.97
CA MET A 50 -9.47 14.74 -13.09
C MET A 50 -8.21 15.21 -13.83
N ILE A 51 -8.06 16.52 -14.07
CA ILE A 51 -6.85 17.11 -14.69
C ILE A 51 -5.64 16.85 -13.79
N LEU A 52 -5.81 17.12 -12.48
CA LEU A 52 -4.77 16.90 -11.48
C LEU A 52 -4.37 15.42 -11.37
N GLN A 53 -5.34 14.50 -11.45
CA GLN A 53 -5.05 13.06 -11.43
C GLN A 53 -4.31 12.62 -12.69
N THR A 54 -4.67 13.16 -13.86
CA THR A 54 -3.93 12.90 -15.10
C THR A 54 -2.48 13.39 -15.00
N LEU A 55 -2.23 14.51 -14.32
CA LEU A 55 -0.89 15.04 -14.05
C LEU A 55 -0.02 14.12 -13.17
N ALA A 56 -0.61 13.14 -12.49
CA ALA A 56 0.09 12.18 -11.64
C ALA A 56 0.56 10.92 -12.38
N LEU A 57 -0.02 10.59 -13.53
CA LEU A 57 0.29 9.38 -14.31
C LEU A 57 0.36 8.09 -13.46
N GLN A 58 -0.75 7.77 -12.79
CA GLN A 58 -0.92 6.54 -12.01
C GLN A 58 -2.16 5.76 -12.50
N ASN A 59 -2.24 5.45 -13.79
CA ASN A 59 -3.43 4.92 -14.47
C ASN A 59 -4.64 5.88 -14.44
N ASP A 60 -5.68 5.56 -15.21
CA ASP A 60 -6.91 6.35 -15.20
C ASP A 60 -7.71 6.12 -13.91
N ILE A 61 -8.57 7.08 -13.56
CA ILE A 61 -9.36 7.08 -12.33
C ILE A 61 -10.10 5.75 -12.12
N TYR A 62 -10.68 5.17 -13.17
CA TYR A 62 -11.44 3.93 -13.03
C TYR A 62 -10.55 2.75 -12.63
N GLU A 63 -9.39 2.60 -13.28
CA GLU A 63 -8.45 1.52 -12.96
C GLU A 63 -7.82 1.71 -11.58
N TRP A 64 -7.36 2.92 -11.26
CA TRP A 64 -6.79 3.24 -9.95
C TRP A 64 -7.81 2.95 -8.84
N SER A 65 -9.05 3.43 -9.00
CA SER A 65 -10.08 3.21 -7.98
C SER A 65 -10.54 1.76 -7.87
N ARG A 66 -10.54 1.00 -8.97
CA ARG A 66 -10.81 -0.44 -8.92
C ARG A 66 -9.75 -1.14 -8.07
N ASP A 67 -8.48 -0.94 -8.39
CA ASP A 67 -7.38 -1.60 -7.71
C ASP A 67 -7.32 -1.19 -6.23
N HIS A 68 -7.59 0.09 -5.92
CA HIS A 68 -7.67 0.58 -4.55
C HIS A 68 -8.83 -0.02 -3.75
N ARG A 69 -10.02 -0.17 -4.36
CA ARG A 69 -11.14 -0.86 -3.71
C ARG A 69 -10.85 -2.35 -3.47
N VAL A 70 -10.12 -3.00 -4.37
CA VAL A 70 -9.66 -4.38 -4.17
C VAL A 70 -8.70 -4.44 -2.99
N HIS A 71 -7.72 -3.54 -2.95
CA HIS A 71 -6.76 -3.43 -1.86
C HIS A 71 -7.45 -3.30 -0.50
N HIS A 72 -8.39 -2.37 -0.33
CA HIS A 72 -9.10 -2.25 0.96
C HIS A 72 -9.91 -3.48 1.34
N LYS A 73 -10.55 -4.14 0.37
CA LYS A 73 -11.45 -5.28 0.65
C LYS A 73 -10.69 -6.56 0.94
N TYR A 74 -9.50 -6.72 0.35
CA TYR A 74 -8.72 -7.95 0.40
C TYR A 74 -7.26 -7.71 0.82
N SER A 75 -7.03 -6.65 1.59
CA SER A 75 -5.72 -6.20 2.08
C SER A 75 -4.94 -7.38 2.65
N GLU A 76 -3.63 -7.43 2.39
CA GLU A 76 -2.72 -8.48 2.86
C GLU A 76 -2.97 -9.90 2.32
N THR A 77 -3.81 -10.06 1.28
CA THR A 77 -4.05 -11.35 0.63
C THR A 77 -3.51 -11.36 -0.81
N ASP A 78 -3.54 -12.53 -1.46
CA ASP A 78 -3.19 -12.66 -2.89
C ASP A 78 -4.15 -11.93 -3.84
N ALA A 79 -5.28 -11.44 -3.34
CA ALA A 79 -6.17 -10.55 -4.09
C ALA A 79 -5.79 -9.07 -3.95
N ASP A 80 -4.91 -8.69 -3.02
CA ASP A 80 -4.39 -7.33 -2.90
C ASP A 80 -3.34 -7.04 -4.00
N PRO A 81 -3.55 -6.02 -4.87
CA PRO A 81 -2.60 -5.69 -5.92
C PRO A 81 -1.17 -5.45 -5.43
N HIS A 82 -1.01 -4.91 -4.22
CA HIS A 82 0.27 -4.54 -3.62
C HIS A 82 0.47 -5.18 -2.25
N ASN A 83 0.04 -6.45 -2.13
CA ASN A 83 0.12 -7.29 -0.93
C ASN A 83 1.42 -7.09 -0.13
N SER A 84 1.30 -6.43 1.02
CA SER A 84 2.42 -6.11 1.91
C SER A 84 3.11 -7.34 2.52
N ASN A 85 2.42 -8.49 2.62
CA ASN A 85 3.01 -9.76 3.08
C ASN A 85 4.09 -10.30 2.12
N ARG A 86 4.13 -9.83 0.88
CA ARG A 86 5.19 -10.17 -0.09
C ARG A 86 6.46 -9.33 0.08
N GLY A 87 6.51 -8.50 1.12
CA GLY A 87 7.66 -7.71 1.52
C GLY A 87 7.68 -6.30 0.92
N PHE A 88 8.52 -5.45 1.50
CA PHE A 88 8.61 -4.03 1.20
C PHE A 88 8.76 -3.75 -0.29
N PHE A 89 9.71 -4.41 -0.96
CA PHE A 89 9.99 -4.15 -2.39
C PHE A 89 8.77 -4.44 -3.28
N PHE A 90 8.05 -5.54 -3.01
CA PHE A 90 6.86 -5.91 -3.78
C PHE A 90 5.76 -4.85 -3.62
N ALA A 91 5.42 -4.50 -2.38
CA ALA A 91 4.38 -3.51 -2.08
C ALA A 91 4.74 -2.09 -2.56
N HIS A 92 6.04 -1.76 -2.58
CA HIS A 92 6.51 -0.45 -3.01
C HIS A 92 6.44 -0.31 -4.54
N MET A 93 7.11 -1.19 -5.30
CA MET A 93 7.17 -1.05 -6.77
C MET A 93 7.18 -2.38 -7.53
N GLY A 94 7.56 -3.49 -6.88
CA GLY A 94 7.67 -4.79 -7.54
C GLY A 94 6.35 -5.30 -8.12
N TRP A 95 5.21 -4.91 -7.54
CA TRP A 95 3.88 -5.25 -8.06
C TRP A 95 3.61 -4.69 -9.47
N LEU A 96 4.20 -3.53 -9.81
CA LEU A 96 4.10 -2.92 -11.14
C LEU A 96 5.02 -3.59 -12.18
N MET A 97 6.00 -4.37 -11.71
CA MET A 97 6.99 -5.04 -12.55
C MET A 97 6.60 -6.49 -12.86
N THR A 98 5.43 -6.94 -12.42
CA THR A 98 4.95 -8.31 -12.57
C THR A 98 3.50 -8.32 -13.02
N LYS A 99 3.05 -9.44 -13.60
CA LYS A 99 1.63 -9.62 -13.89
C LYS A 99 0.86 -9.68 -12.57
N LYS A 100 -0.30 -9.02 -12.53
CA LYS A 100 -1.25 -9.11 -11.41
C LYS A 100 -1.56 -10.59 -11.11
N HIS A 101 -1.60 -10.94 -9.83
CA HIS A 101 -2.02 -12.27 -9.40
C HIS A 101 -3.46 -12.55 -9.87
N PRO A 102 -3.82 -13.78 -10.29
CA PRO A 102 -5.16 -14.07 -10.80
C PRO A 102 -6.30 -13.67 -9.87
N GLN A 103 -6.10 -13.77 -8.55
CA GLN A 103 -7.11 -13.36 -7.56
C GLN A 103 -7.40 -11.85 -7.58
N VAL A 104 -6.41 -11.01 -7.86
CA VAL A 104 -6.62 -9.54 -8.02
C VAL A 104 -7.63 -9.29 -9.15
N ILE A 105 -7.48 -10.01 -10.27
CA ILE A 105 -8.35 -9.87 -11.45
C ILE A 105 -9.75 -10.42 -11.15
N GLU A 106 -9.84 -11.59 -10.54
CA GLU A 106 -11.11 -12.23 -10.20
C GLU A 106 -11.91 -11.38 -9.21
N LYS A 107 -11.29 -10.99 -8.09
CA LYS A 107 -11.94 -10.18 -7.05
C LYS A 107 -12.25 -8.77 -7.51
N GLY A 108 -11.38 -8.17 -8.33
CA GLY A 108 -11.64 -6.86 -8.95
C GLY A 108 -12.86 -6.84 -9.86
N ARG A 109 -13.19 -7.96 -10.53
CA ARG A 109 -14.42 -8.07 -11.35
C ARG A 109 -15.69 -8.19 -10.53
N GLN A 110 -15.59 -8.58 -9.26
CA GLN A 110 -16.73 -8.74 -8.34
C GLN A 110 -17.09 -7.44 -7.63
N LEU A 111 -16.26 -6.40 -7.75
CA LEU A 111 -16.55 -5.10 -7.17
C LEU A 111 -17.59 -4.33 -7.98
N ASP A 112 -18.48 -3.66 -7.28
CA ASP A 112 -19.35 -2.68 -7.91
C ASP A 112 -18.55 -1.44 -8.30
N MET A 113 -18.55 -1.14 -9.60
CA MET A 113 -17.91 0.01 -10.22
C MET A 113 -18.92 0.87 -11.00
N SER A 114 -20.23 0.62 -10.82
CA SER A 114 -21.31 1.29 -11.54
C SER A 114 -21.32 2.80 -11.29
N ASP A 115 -20.96 3.22 -10.09
CA ASP A 115 -20.85 4.63 -9.71
C ASP A 115 -19.79 5.39 -10.52
N LEU A 116 -18.62 4.77 -10.77
CA LEU A 116 -17.57 5.38 -11.59
C LEU A 116 -17.97 5.42 -13.06
N TRP A 117 -18.68 4.39 -13.55
CA TRP A 117 -19.23 4.41 -14.90
C TRP A 117 -20.35 5.43 -15.08
N ALA A 118 -21.11 5.73 -14.04
CA ALA A 118 -22.14 6.76 -14.07
C ALA A 118 -21.54 8.17 -14.18
N ASP A 119 -20.34 8.40 -13.63
CA ASP A 119 -19.67 9.70 -13.69
C ASP A 119 -19.13 10.00 -15.12
N PRO A 120 -19.68 11.02 -15.82
CA PRO A 120 -19.21 11.38 -17.16
C PRO A 120 -17.76 11.87 -17.18
N VAL A 121 -17.25 12.45 -16.09
CA VAL A 121 -15.86 12.94 -15.99
C VAL A 121 -14.89 11.75 -16.00
N VAL A 122 -15.19 10.71 -15.22
CA VAL A 122 -14.38 9.48 -15.18
C VAL A 122 -14.38 8.78 -16.54
N ARG A 123 -15.56 8.65 -17.17
CA ARG A 123 -15.68 8.06 -18.52
C ARG A 123 -14.90 8.86 -19.56
N PHE A 124 -14.98 10.18 -19.52
CA PHE A 124 -14.24 11.05 -20.41
C PHE A 124 -12.73 10.84 -20.26
N GLN A 125 -12.22 10.90 -19.03
CA GLN A 125 -10.81 10.70 -18.77
C GLN A 125 -10.33 9.34 -19.27
N ARG A 126 -11.06 8.26 -18.93
CA ARG A 126 -10.70 6.91 -19.37
C ARG A 126 -10.68 6.77 -20.89
N LYS A 127 -11.67 7.35 -21.59
CA LYS A 127 -11.74 7.31 -23.06
C LYS A 127 -10.57 8.04 -23.73
N TYR A 128 -10.10 9.13 -23.14
CA TYR A 128 -9.06 10.00 -23.69
C TYR A 128 -7.76 9.96 -22.88
N TYR A 129 -7.52 8.90 -22.09
CA TYR A 129 -6.46 8.91 -21.10
C TYR A 129 -5.07 9.11 -21.73
N VAL A 130 -4.77 8.39 -22.81
CA VAL A 130 -3.49 8.50 -23.51
C VAL A 130 -3.22 9.92 -24.03
N PRO A 131 -4.09 10.55 -24.86
CA PRO A 131 -3.84 11.92 -25.31
C PRO A 131 -3.82 12.93 -24.15
N LEU A 132 -4.64 12.74 -23.11
CA LEU A 132 -4.64 13.61 -21.93
C LEU A 132 -3.31 13.52 -21.16
N VAL A 133 -2.77 12.32 -20.94
CA VAL A 133 -1.46 12.13 -20.27
C VAL A 133 -0.33 12.74 -21.08
N LEU A 134 -0.29 12.47 -22.39
CA LEU A 134 0.74 13.03 -23.27
C LEU A 134 0.77 14.56 -23.18
N LEU A 135 -0.41 15.20 -23.16
CA LEU A 135 -0.52 16.65 -23.03
C LEU A 135 -0.23 17.13 -21.60
N ILE A 136 -1.00 16.67 -20.61
CA ILE A 136 -1.06 17.24 -19.26
C ILE A 136 0.14 16.84 -18.41
N TRP A 137 0.56 15.57 -18.46
CA TRP A 137 1.72 15.09 -17.70
C TRP A 137 3.04 15.28 -18.46
N GLY A 138 3.03 15.05 -19.77
CA GLY A 138 4.23 15.08 -20.61
C GLY A 138 4.56 16.48 -21.12
N VAL A 139 3.77 16.97 -22.07
CA VAL A 139 4.06 18.20 -22.85
C VAL A 139 4.02 19.45 -21.97
N LEU A 140 2.90 19.72 -21.27
CA LEU A 140 2.73 20.98 -20.55
C LEU A 140 3.82 21.21 -19.50
N PRO A 141 4.13 20.26 -18.59
CA PRO A 141 5.13 20.50 -17.56
C PRO A 141 6.55 20.67 -18.11
N THR A 142 6.83 20.13 -19.30
CA THR A 142 8.13 20.26 -19.98
C THR A 142 8.24 21.51 -20.86
N VAL A 143 7.15 21.93 -21.49
CA VAL A 143 7.16 23.04 -22.44
C VAL A 143 6.98 24.39 -21.76
N ILE A 144 6.26 24.45 -20.64
CA ILE A 144 6.06 25.67 -19.87
C ILE A 144 7.40 26.27 -19.41
N PRO A 145 8.33 25.53 -18.78
CA PRO A 145 9.62 26.10 -18.37
C PRO A 145 10.47 26.59 -19.56
N TYR A 146 10.41 25.86 -20.66
CA TYR A 146 11.12 26.21 -21.89
C TYR A 146 10.67 27.57 -22.44
N TYR A 147 9.37 27.84 -22.53
CA TYR A 147 8.87 29.11 -23.07
C TYR A 147 8.80 30.25 -22.05
N MET A 148 8.41 29.97 -20.82
CA MET A 148 8.08 31.02 -19.84
C MET A 148 9.32 31.66 -19.20
N TRP A 149 10.40 30.90 -19.02
CA TRP A 149 11.65 31.41 -18.46
C TRP A 149 12.90 30.88 -19.16
N SER A 150 12.76 30.44 -20.42
CA SER A 150 13.87 30.04 -21.29
C SER A 150 14.75 28.95 -20.65
N GLU A 151 14.15 27.96 -20.01
CA GLU A 151 14.87 26.77 -19.55
C GLU A 151 15.33 25.92 -20.74
N GLY A 152 16.45 25.20 -20.61
CA GLY A 152 16.85 24.23 -21.64
C GLY A 152 15.82 23.10 -21.76
N LEU A 153 15.37 22.75 -22.98
CA LEU A 153 14.31 21.75 -23.18
C LEU A 153 14.64 20.39 -22.52
N LEU A 154 15.89 19.93 -22.65
CA LEU A 154 16.37 18.71 -22.01
C LEU A 154 16.35 18.81 -20.48
N ILE A 155 16.71 19.96 -19.92
CA ILE A 155 16.68 20.20 -18.47
C ILE A 155 15.24 20.19 -17.98
N SER A 156 14.33 20.88 -18.68
CA SER A 156 12.92 20.88 -18.31
C SER A 156 12.29 19.49 -18.39
N PHE A 157 12.64 18.69 -19.41
CA PHE A 157 12.18 17.31 -19.52
C PHE A 157 12.75 16.44 -18.40
N ALA A 158 14.07 16.52 -18.14
CA ALA A 158 14.71 15.77 -17.07
C ALA A 158 14.15 16.12 -15.68
N SER A 159 13.88 17.40 -15.41
CA SER A 159 13.24 17.87 -14.18
C SER A 159 11.81 17.34 -14.05
N ASN A 160 11.08 17.27 -15.17
CA ASN A 160 9.75 16.66 -15.21
C ASN A 160 9.77 15.16 -14.86
N MET A 161 10.74 14.41 -15.41
CA MET A 161 10.92 12.99 -15.09
C MET A 161 11.33 12.77 -13.65
N LEU A 162 12.27 13.56 -13.12
CA LEU A 162 12.66 13.48 -11.72
C LEU A 162 11.47 13.73 -10.79
N ARG A 163 10.68 14.77 -11.07
CA ARG A 163 9.42 15.07 -10.37
C ARG A 163 8.50 13.86 -10.35
N TYR A 164 8.29 13.22 -11.50
CA TYR A 164 7.43 12.05 -11.60
C TYR A 164 7.92 10.88 -10.76
N VAL A 165 9.22 10.55 -10.83
CA VAL A 165 9.83 9.47 -10.04
C VAL A 165 9.63 9.73 -8.53
N LEU A 166 9.87 10.96 -8.07
CA LEU A 166 9.66 11.32 -6.67
C LEU A 166 8.19 11.19 -6.25
N SER A 167 7.24 11.65 -7.08
CA SER A 167 5.81 11.49 -6.83
C SER A 167 5.35 10.03 -6.77
N LEU A 168 5.94 9.16 -7.59
CA LEU A 168 5.70 7.71 -7.53
C LEU A 168 6.16 7.12 -6.20
N HIS A 169 7.41 7.37 -5.80
CA HIS A 169 7.94 6.88 -4.52
C HIS A 169 7.16 7.40 -3.32
N GLN A 170 6.74 8.67 -3.35
CA GLN A 170 5.85 9.24 -2.35
C GLN A 170 4.54 8.44 -2.21
N SER A 171 3.91 8.09 -3.34
CA SER A 171 2.65 7.33 -3.33
C SER A 171 2.88 5.88 -2.88
N TRP A 172 3.96 5.27 -3.35
CA TRP A 172 4.32 3.89 -3.04
C TRP A 172 4.77 3.68 -1.59
N LEU A 173 5.22 4.72 -0.90
CA LEU A 173 5.49 4.66 0.54
C LEU A 173 4.24 4.37 1.35
N VAL A 174 3.06 4.80 0.90
CA VAL A 174 1.79 4.50 1.56
C VAL A 174 1.54 2.98 1.50
N ASN A 175 1.67 2.38 0.32
CA ASN A 175 1.49 0.94 0.13
C ASN A 175 2.52 0.09 0.90
N SER A 176 3.77 0.56 1.02
CA SER A 176 4.84 -0.21 1.65
C SER A 176 5.09 0.18 3.10
N ALA A 177 5.62 1.37 3.35
CA ALA A 177 6.01 1.80 4.68
C ALA A 177 4.81 1.92 5.63
N ALA A 178 3.67 2.40 5.15
CA ALA A 178 2.46 2.52 5.98
C ALA A 178 1.73 1.18 6.18
N HIS A 179 2.21 0.06 5.65
CA HIS A 179 1.75 -1.30 6.01
C HIS A 179 2.75 -2.08 6.87
N LEU A 180 4.01 -1.62 6.96
CA LEU A 180 5.10 -2.38 7.58
C LEU A 180 5.70 -1.71 8.81
N PHE A 181 5.64 -0.38 8.91
CA PHE A 181 6.32 0.38 9.95
C PHE A 181 5.38 1.44 10.56
N GLY A 182 5.25 1.44 11.89
CA GLY A 182 4.42 2.39 12.63
C GLY A 182 3.42 1.72 13.57
N PHE A 183 2.52 2.52 14.12
CA PHE A 183 1.60 2.14 15.20
C PHE A 183 0.22 1.73 14.70
N ARG A 184 -0.56 1.02 15.52
CA ARG A 184 -1.95 0.64 15.22
C ARG A 184 -2.94 1.06 16.30
N PRO A 185 -3.12 2.36 16.56
CA PRO A 185 -3.99 2.83 17.63
C PRO A 185 -5.46 2.47 17.45
N TYR A 186 -5.94 2.23 16.22
CA TYR A 186 -7.35 1.97 15.95
C TYR A 186 -7.65 0.48 15.79
N ASP A 187 -6.82 -0.24 15.04
CA ASP A 187 -6.98 -1.69 14.87
C ASP A 187 -5.64 -2.41 14.70
N LYS A 188 -5.27 -3.20 15.72
CA LYS A 188 -4.06 -4.02 15.71
C LYS A 188 -4.16 -5.29 14.85
N GLY A 189 -5.37 -5.67 14.43
CA GLY A 189 -5.65 -6.86 13.62
C GLY A 189 -5.34 -6.70 12.12
N ILE A 190 -5.13 -5.47 11.65
CA ILE A 190 -4.77 -5.14 10.27
C ILE A 190 -3.31 -4.70 10.15
N ALA A 191 -2.73 -4.76 8.94
CA ALA A 191 -1.33 -4.40 8.74
C ALA A 191 -1.09 -2.89 8.58
N SER A 192 -2.06 -2.12 8.09
CA SER A 192 -1.95 -0.66 7.96
C SER A 192 -1.54 0.00 9.29
N ARG A 193 -0.62 0.97 9.22
CA ARG A 193 0.08 1.63 10.33
C ARG A 193 -0.01 3.14 10.23
N GLU A 194 -0.05 3.79 11.38
CA GLU A 194 0.23 5.23 11.51
C GLU A 194 1.75 5.45 11.38
N ASN A 195 2.17 6.19 10.35
CA ASN A 195 3.59 6.47 10.08
C ASN A 195 3.83 7.95 9.81
N GLN A 196 4.46 8.63 10.76
CA GLN A 196 4.64 10.08 10.72
C GLN A 196 5.57 10.56 9.60
N SER A 197 6.64 9.82 9.27
CA SER A 197 7.47 10.14 8.11
C SER A 197 6.65 10.07 6.83
N VAL A 198 5.78 9.07 6.70
CA VAL A 198 4.86 8.96 5.56
C VAL A 198 3.85 10.10 5.59
N VAL A 199 3.30 10.53 6.74
CA VAL A 199 2.39 11.68 6.83
C VAL A 199 3.00 12.93 6.16
N TYR A 200 4.24 13.28 6.52
CA TYR A 200 4.90 14.47 5.95
C TYR A 200 5.24 14.30 4.47
N LEU A 201 5.74 13.12 4.08
CA LEU A 201 6.12 12.86 2.69
C LEU A 201 4.91 12.73 1.77
N SER A 202 3.78 12.22 2.25
CA SER A 202 2.57 11.93 1.48
C SER A 202 1.41 12.88 1.75
N PHE A 203 1.65 14.05 2.35
CA PHE A 203 0.65 15.09 2.59
C PHE A 203 -0.60 14.65 3.38
N GLY A 204 -0.42 13.72 4.33
CA GLY A 204 -1.47 13.24 5.22
C GLY A 204 -1.89 11.78 5.03
N GLU A 205 -1.41 11.07 4.01
CA GLU A 205 -1.83 9.67 3.76
C GLU A 205 -1.16 8.64 4.68
N GLY A 206 -0.22 9.07 5.52
CA GLY A 206 0.44 8.23 6.51
C GLY A 206 -0.42 7.88 7.74
N TYR A 207 -1.62 8.45 7.89
CA TYR A 207 -2.59 8.05 8.92
C TYR A 207 -3.33 6.75 8.53
N HIS A 208 -2.56 5.72 8.18
CA HIS A 208 -3.05 4.61 7.37
C HIS A 208 -3.84 3.57 8.18
N ASN A 209 -3.53 3.40 9.47
CA ASN A 209 -4.32 2.53 10.35
C ASN A 209 -5.72 3.10 10.56
N TYR A 210 -5.83 4.42 10.75
CA TYR A 210 -7.12 5.11 10.79
C TYR A 210 -7.86 4.91 9.48
N HIS A 211 -7.18 5.18 8.36
CA HIS A 211 -7.79 5.12 7.03
C HIS A 211 -8.37 3.74 6.71
N HIS A 212 -7.64 2.65 6.96
CA HIS A 212 -8.17 1.29 6.74
C HIS A 212 -9.29 0.92 7.72
N THR A 213 -9.30 1.51 8.91
CA THR A 213 -10.33 1.28 9.92
C THR A 213 -11.63 2.04 9.59
N PHE A 214 -11.50 3.28 9.12
CA PHE A 214 -12.61 4.18 8.77
C PHE A 214 -12.48 4.68 7.32
N PRO A 215 -12.59 3.79 6.31
CA PRO A 215 -12.29 4.12 4.92
C PRO A 215 -13.28 5.12 4.31
N TYR A 216 -14.40 5.40 4.98
CA TYR A 216 -15.41 6.37 4.53
C TYR A 216 -15.15 7.80 5.03
N ASP A 217 -14.15 8.03 5.90
CA ASP A 217 -13.83 9.34 6.44
C ASP A 217 -13.10 10.20 5.40
N TYR A 218 -13.59 11.42 5.13
CA TYR A 218 -13.03 12.31 4.12
C TYR A 218 -11.67 12.89 4.48
N SER A 219 -11.29 12.86 5.76
CA SER A 219 -9.98 13.31 6.19
C SER A 219 -8.95 12.19 6.11
N ALA A 220 -9.37 10.92 6.06
CA ALA A 220 -8.48 9.76 6.20
C ALA A 220 -7.58 9.81 7.47
N SER A 221 -7.98 10.59 8.46
CA SER A 221 -7.29 10.79 9.74
C SER A 221 -8.32 11.14 10.81
N GLU A 222 -8.07 10.83 12.08
CA GLU A 222 -8.95 11.25 13.19
C GLU A 222 -9.10 12.78 13.22
N TYR A 223 -7.97 13.48 13.14
CA TYR A 223 -7.89 14.93 13.27
C TYR A 223 -8.06 15.67 11.94
N GLY A 224 -8.42 16.95 12.02
CA GLY A 224 -8.44 17.85 10.87
C GLY A 224 -7.04 18.31 10.43
N TRP A 225 -6.96 19.06 9.34
CA TRP A 225 -5.69 19.41 8.70
C TRP A 225 -4.74 20.26 9.55
N LYS A 226 -5.28 21.13 10.42
CA LYS A 226 -4.50 22.07 11.25
C LYS A 226 -3.58 21.37 12.26
N SER A 227 -3.97 20.18 12.72
CA SER A 227 -3.25 19.47 13.78
C SER A 227 -2.24 18.47 13.23
N ASN A 228 -2.41 18.02 11.98
CA ASN A 228 -1.87 16.75 11.51
C ASN A 228 -1.22 16.80 10.11
N PHE A 229 -0.87 17.99 9.60
CA PHE A 229 -0.23 18.16 8.28
C PHE A 229 -0.97 17.43 7.13
N ASN A 230 -2.29 17.39 7.17
CA ASN A 230 -3.11 16.71 6.17
C ASN A 230 -3.59 17.70 5.10
N LEU A 231 -2.72 17.98 4.12
CA LEU A 231 -3.01 18.99 3.09
C LEU A 231 -4.18 18.59 2.20
N ALA A 232 -4.42 17.29 1.98
CA ALA A 232 -5.57 16.83 1.21
C ALA A 232 -6.90 17.16 1.91
N THR A 233 -6.97 17.09 3.24
CA THR A 233 -8.11 17.57 4.01
C THR A 233 -8.27 19.08 3.89
N ALA A 234 -7.18 19.85 4.00
CA ALA A 234 -7.22 21.31 3.82
C ALA A 234 -7.76 21.71 2.44
N PHE A 235 -7.34 20.99 1.38
CA PHE A 235 -7.81 21.19 0.03
C PHE A 235 -9.33 20.93 -0.08
N ILE A 236 -9.81 19.81 0.47
CA ILE A 236 -11.24 19.48 0.45
C ILE A 236 -12.05 20.52 1.24
N ASP A 237 -11.59 20.93 2.42
CA ASP A 237 -12.23 21.94 3.27
C ASP A 237 -12.31 23.30 2.56
N PHE A 238 -11.27 23.70 1.85
CA PHE A 238 -11.28 24.91 1.03
C PHE A 238 -12.36 24.85 -0.04
N PHE A 239 -12.46 23.75 -0.78
CA PHE A 239 -13.52 23.59 -1.79
C PHE A 239 -14.91 23.41 -1.18
N ALA A 240 -15.01 22.91 0.05
CA ALA A 240 -16.26 22.84 0.79
C ALA A 240 -16.74 24.24 1.19
N MET A 241 -15.83 25.11 1.62
CA MET A 241 -16.10 26.52 1.89
C MET A 241 -16.61 27.26 0.64
N LEU A 242 -16.11 26.91 -0.54
CA LEU A 242 -16.60 27.43 -1.82
C LEU A 242 -17.92 26.80 -2.31
N GLY A 243 -18.49 25.85 -1.57
CA GLY A 243 -19.70 25.10 -1.96
C GLY A 243 -19.48 24.11 -3.11
N LEU A 244 -18.22 23.81 -3.46
CA LEU A 244 -17.85 22.89 -4.54
C LEU A 244 -17.61 21.45 -4.05
N ALA A 245 -17.36 21.27 -2.75
CA ALA A 245 -17.41 19.98 -2.07
C ALA A 245 -18.51 19.99 -0.99
N TYR A 246 -19.20 18.87 -0.79
CA TYR A 246 -20.30 18.77 0.17
C TYR A 246 -20.50 17.32 0.61
N ASP A 247 -21.35 17.08 1.63
CA ASP A 247 -21.61 15.74 2.18
C ASP A 247 -20.31 15.05 2.66
N LEU A 248 -19.43 15.83 3.33
CA LEU A 248 -18.16 15.38 3.87
C LEU A 248 -18.41 14.43 5.05
N LYS A 249 -18.07 13.15 4.88
CA LYS A 249 -18.29 12.12 5.89
C LYS A 249 -17.15 12.07 6.89
N LYS A 250 -17.45 12.16 8.17
CA LYS A 250 -16.49 12.05 9.28
C LYS A 250 -16.92 10.95 10.24
N ALA A 251 -15.98 10.12 10.70
CA ALA A 251 -16.28 9.17 11.78
C ALA A 251 -16.55 9.96 13.08
N SER A 252 -17.52 9.50 13.88
CA SER A 252 -17.85 10.15 15.15
C SER A 252 -16.80 9.82 16.22
N ASP A 253 -16.53 10.78 17.11
CA ASP A 253 -15.60 10.59 18.22
C ASP A 253 -15.93 9.35 19.05
N LYS A 254 -17.23 9.07 19.24
CA LYS A 254 -17.71 7.85 19.90
C LYS A 254 -17.28 6.59 19.16
N ALA A 255 -17.49 6.51 17.85
CA ALA A 255 -17.13 5.33 17.06
C ALA A 255 -15.60 5.13 17.02
N ILE A 256 -14.83 6.23 16.99
CA ILE A 256 -13.36 6.20 17.06
C ILE A 256 -12.91 5.65 18.41
N ALA A 257 -13.41 6.20 19.52
CA ALA A 257 -13.05 5.78 20.87
C ALA A 257 -13.41 4.31 21.14
N GLU A 258 -14.62 3.88 20.77
CA GLU A 258 -15.05 2.49 20.89
C GLU A 258 -14.17 1.53 20.08
N ARG A 259 -13.71 1.95 18.89
CA ARG A 259 -12.81 1.14 18.07
C ARG A 259 -11.42 1.03 18.66
N GLN A 260 -10.85 2.15 19.12
CA GLN A 260 -9.56 2.17 19.82
C GLN A 260 -9.59 1.30 21.09
N GLU A 261 -10.67 1.34 21.86
CA GLU A 261 -10.81 0.50 23.06
C GLU A 261 -10.88 -1.00 22.71
N ARG A 262 -11.65 -1.35 21.68
CA ARG A 262 -11.90 -2.74 21.29
C ARG A 262 -10.72 -3.39 20.59
N THR A 263 -10.10 -2.72 19.62
CA THR A 263 -9.08 -3.30 18.74
C THR A 263 -7.77 -2.54 18.70
N GLY A 264 -7.69 -1.36 19.33
CA GLY A 264 -6.48 -0.56 19.34
C GLY A 264 -5.29 -1.24 20.01
N GLU A 265 -4.11 -0.96 19.50
CA GLU A 265 -2.85 -1.32 20.14
C GLU A 265 -2.70 -0.52 21.44
N LYS A 266 -2.75 -1.23 22.57
CA LYS A 266 -2.53 -0.64 23.90
C LYS A 266 -1.03 -0.47 24.12
N ILE A 267 -0.52 0.75 23.99
CA ILE A 267 0.89 1.03 24.26
C ILE A 267 1.09 1.15 25.78
N LYS A 268 1.85 0.22 26.38
CA LYS A 268 2.23 0.32 27.80
C LYS A 268 3.25 1.45 27.97
N GLY A 269 2.99 2.38 28.90
CA GLY A 269 3.94 3.42 29.30
C GLY A 269 3.72 4.81 28.69
N LEU A 270 2.86 4.94 27.68
CA LEU A 270 2.38 6.24 27.21
C LEU A 270 1.15 6.62 28.05
N GLN A 271 1.35 7.49 29.05
CA GLN A 271 0.22 8.11 29.75
C GLN A 271 -0.61 8.88 28.71
N LYS A 272 -1.90 8.55 28.62
CA LYS A 272 -2.91 9.41 28.00
C LYS A 272 -2.75 10.79 28.64
N ASN A 273 -2.12 11.77 28.00
CA ASN A 273 -2.46 13.19 28.19
C ASN A 273 -1.83 14.20 27.24
N THR A 274 -0.97 13.84 26.29
CA THR A 274 -0.65 14.75 25.17
C THR A 274 -0.34 14.00 23.87
N LEU A 275 -0.99 14.41 22.80
CA LEU A 275 -0.64 14.05 21.42
C LEU A 275 0.83 14.34 21.11
N LEU A 276 1.45 15.30 21.80
CA LEU A 276 2.87 15.60 21.69
C LEU A 276 3.75 14.41 22.10
N ASP A 277 3.42 13.69 23.18
CA ASP A 277 4.17 12.49 23.59
C ASP A 277 3.94 11.33 22.62
N TYR A 278 2.76 11.26 22.00
CA TYR A 278 2.46 10.33 20.91
C TYR A 278 3.20 10.68 19.60
N MET A 279 3.40 11.98 19.34
CA MET A 279 4.06 12.55 18.16
C MET A 279 5.58 12.67 18.29
N ILE A 280 6.13 12.64 19.51
CA ILE A 280 7.57 12.72 19.81
C ILE A 280 8.11 11.33 20.16
N GLY A 281 7.37 10.53 20.94
CA GLY A 281 7.73 9.14 21.25
C GLY A 281 7.69 8.20 20.04
N SER A 282 7.06 8.63 18.94
CA SER A 282 7.04 7.95 17.65
C SER A 282 8.42 7.81 17.02
N GLN A 283 9.29 8.82 17.14
CA GLN A 283 10.63 8.79 16.54
C GLN A 283 11.56 7.87 17.32
N GLU A 284 11.50 7.91 18.65
CA GLU A 284 12.37 7.13 19.53
C GLU A 284 12.05 5.62 19.46
N SER A 285 10.76 5.28 19.41
CA SER A 285 10.31 3.89 19.26
C SER A 285 10.58 3.32 17.86
N GLN A 286 10.44 4.13 16.80
CA GLN A 286 10.80 3.73 15.44
C GLN A 286 12.31 3.47 15.30
N TYR A 287 13.15 4.26 15.96
CA TYR A 287 14.60 4.06 15.96
C TYR A 287 14.98 2.70 16.58
N ILE A 288 14.34 2.33 17.69
CA ILE A 288 14.56 1.07 18.38
C ILE A 288 14.07 -0.12 17.54
N GLU A 289 12.90 -0.04 16.91
CA GLU A 289 12.36 -1.14 16.10
C GLU A 289 13.13 -1.34 14.78
N VAL A 290 13.56 -0.25 14.13
CA VAL A 290 14.43 -0.31 12.94
C VAL A 290 15.80 -0.87 13.31
N GLN A 291 16.39 -0.47 14.44
CA GLN A 291 17.62 -1.09 14.93
C GLN A 291 17.44 -2.57 15.17
N LYS A 292 16.38 -2.99 15.86
CA LYS A 292 16.11 -4.41 16.15
C LYS A 292 15.93 -5.25 14.88
N LYS A 293 15.14 -4.76 13.91
CA LYS A 293 14.97 -5.43 12.61
C LYS A 293 16.27 -5.45 11.79
N SER A 294 17.09 -4.40 11.87
CA SER A 294 18.39 -4.36 11.20
C SER A 294 19.39 -5.32 11.86
N GLU A 295 19.41 -5.41 13.19
CA GLU A 295 20.22 -6.34 13.97
C GLU A 295 19.77 -7.77 13.71
N ASP A 296 18.47 -8.07 13.70
CA ASP A 296 17.95 -9.40 13.36
C ASP A 296 18.29 -9.80 11.92
N SER A 297 18.26 -8.84 10.98
CA SER A 297 18.63 -9.08 9.58
C SER A 297 20.14 -9.31 9.41
N VAL A 298 20.98 -8.51 10.08
CA VAL A 298 22.44 -8.66 10.08
C VAL A 298 22.84 -9.95 10.80
N THR A 299 22.19 -10.28 11.91
CA THR A 299 22.38 -11.52 12.67
C THR A 299 21.96 -12.72 11.82
N THR A 300 20.82 -12.67 11.13
CA THR A 300 20.37 -13.74 10.23
C THR A 300 21.34 -13.93 9.06
N VAL A 301 21.90 -12.84 8.50
CA VAL A 301 22.90 -12.91 7.43
C VAL A 301 24.23 -13.46 7.95
N ILE A 302 24.73 -13.01 9.11
CA ILE A 302 26.03 -13.43 9.68
C ILE A 302 25.96 -14.88 10.20
N PHE A 303 24.91 -15.23 10.94
CA PHE A 303 24.72 -16.58 11.49
C PHE A 303 24.23 -17.56 10.43
N GLY A 304 23.43 -17.11 9.46
CA GLY A 304 23.10 -17.88 8.26
C GLY A 304 24.33 -18.20 7.41
N HIS A 305 25.26 -17.25 7.26
CA HIS A 305 26.52 -17.48 6.52
C HIS A 305 27.51 -18.37 7.30
N LYS A 306 27.56 -18.28 8.64
CA LYS A 306 28.35 -19.19 9.50
C LYS A 306 27.78 -20.62 9.53
N SER A 307 26.46 -20.76 9.61
CA SER A 307 25.75 -22.05 9.58
C SER A 307 25.95 -22.74 8.23
N ARG A 308 25.79 -21.99 7.13
CA ARG A 308 26.01 -22.48 5.78
C ARG A 308 27.47 -22.89 5.53
N ARG A 309 28.46 -22.09 5.98
CA ARG A 309 29.89 -22.48 5.95
C ARG A 309 30.23 -23.72 6.80
N LYS A 310 29.57 -23.91 7.95
CA LYS A 310 29.74 -25.13 8.77
C LYS A 310 29.14 -26.36 8.09
N SER A 311 27.97 -26.21 7.45
CA SER A 311 27.35 -27.30 6.67
C SER A 311 28.17 -27.66 5.44
N GLU A 312 28.67 -26.67 4.69
CA GLU A 312 29.49 -26.88 3.49
C GLU A 312 30.85 -27.51 3.84
N LYS A 313 31.49 -27.12 4.97
CA LYS A 313 32.71 -27.78 5.46
C LYS A 313 32.46 -29.20 5.95
N LYS A 314 31.33 -29.49 6.61
CA LYS A 314 31.01 -30.84 7.08
C LYS A 314 30.67 -31.78 5.91
N SER A 315 30.01 -31.26 4.87
CA SER A 315 29.75 -31.98 3.62
C SER A 315 31.03 -32.23 2.81
N GLN A 316 31.97 -31.26 2.76
CA GLN A 316 33.29 -31.47 2.13
C GLN A 316 34.18 -32.47 2.88
N TRP A 317 34.09 -32.51 4.21
CA TRP A 317 34.85 -33.46 5.03
C TRP A 317 34.34 -34.89 4.89
N MET A 318 33.02 -35.09 4.73
CA MET A 318 32.45 -36.41 4.49
C MET A 318 32.59 -36.90 3.03
N ALA A 319 32.85 -36.00 2.08
CA ALA A 319 33.03 -36.36 0.67
C ALA A 319 34.47 -36.81 0.31
N ASN A 320 35.48 -36.53 1.15
CA ASN A 320 36.90 -36.74 0.85
C ASN A 320 37.61 -37.73 1.78
N GLY A 321 36.91 -38.76 2.26
CA GLY A 321 37.54 -39.85 3.01
C GLY A 321 37.71 -41.11 2.16
N PHE A 322 38.86 -41.28 1.50
CA PHE A 322 39.57 -42.56 1.28
C PHE A 322 40.84 -42.33 0.43
N ASP A 323 42.04 -42.37 1.03
CA ASP A 323 43.15 -43.26 0.59
C ASP A 323 44.37 -43.22 1.55
N GLY A 324 44.98 -44.41 1.75
CA GLY A 324 46.38 -44.77 2.04
C GLY A 324 47.29 -44.05 3.07
N ARG A 325 47.64 -44.79 4.16
CA ARG A 325 48.96 -45.07 4.84
C ARG A 325 50.08 -44.01 4.79
N THR A 326 50.83 -43.65 5.86
CA THR A 326 51.70 -44.43 6.78
C THR A 326 52.25 -43.57 7.95
N THR A 327 52.42 -44.17 9.15
CA THR A 327 53.47 -44.01 10.24
C THR A 327 53.93 -42.58 10.66
N THR A 328 54.04 -42.16 11.93
CA THR A 328 54.71 -42.74 13.14
C THR A 328 54.31 -42.01 14.44
N SER A 329 54.29 -42.76 15.56
CA SER A 329 54.70 -42.46 16.96
C SER A 329 54.28 -41.17 17.71
N GLY A 330 53.77 -41.35 18.94
CA GLY A 330 53.97 -40.39 20.04
C GLY A 330 52.79 -40.19 21.00
N ASP A 331 52.67 -41.12 21.96
CA ASP A 331 52.34 -40.98 23.39
C ASP A 331 51.16 -40.13 23.92
N GLU A 332 50.30 -40.88 24.63
CA GLU A 332 49.83 -40.70 26.02
C GLU A 332 48.82 -39.59 26.40
N ASP A 333 47.69 -40.12 26.91
CA ASP A 333 47.10 -39.84 28.23
C ASP A 333 45.76 -39.07 28.37
N LEU A 334 44.77 -39.88 28.78
CA LEU A 334 43.95 -39.76 30.00
C LEU A 334 42.49 -39.21 29.93
N VAL A 335 41.59 -40.15 30.28
CA VAL A 335 40.48 -40.07 31.27
C VAL A 335 39.02 -39.91 30.77
N GLN A 336 38.37 -41.08 30.75
CA GLN A 336 37.04 -41.48 31.28
C GLN A 336 36.06 -40.41 31.82
N ASN A 337 34.79 -40.49 31.37
CA ASN A 337 33.62 -41.04 32.12
C ASN A 337 32.32 -40.67 31.35
N SER A 338 31.57 -41.63 30.80
CA SER A 338 30.46 -42.40 31.40
C SER A 338 29.19 -41.59 31.68
N GLN A 339 28.11 -41.90 30.95
CA GLN A 339 26.92 -42.60 31.48
C GLN A 339 25.78 -42.63 30.45
N SER A 340 25.33 -43.86 30.21
CA SER A 340 24.08 -44.27 29.57
C SER A 340 22.91 -44.28 30.56
N LEU A 341 21.67 -44.32 30.04
CA LEU A 341 20.44 -45.02 30.51
C LEU A 341 19.23 -44.18 30.01
N THR A 342 18.51 -44.58 28.95
CA THR A 342 17.46 -45.63 28.80
C THR A 342 16.04 -45.15 29.13
N ASP A 343 15.14 -45.57 28.24
CA ASP A 343 13.75 -46.01 28.41
C ASP A 343 12.54 -45.06 28.21
N GLU A 344 11.82 -45.42 27.13
CA GLU A 344 10.40 -45.85 27.05
C GLU A 344 9.23 -44.85 26.95
N ASN A 345 8.63 -44.90 25.74
CA ASN A 345 7.23 -45.23 25.42
C ASN A 345 6.09 -44.71 26.32
N ASN A 346 5.14 -43.99 25.68
CA ASN A 346 3.78 -44.51 25.51
C ASN A 346 2.97 -43.70 24.47
N ASP A 347 2.48 -44.42 23.46
CA ASP A 347 1.35 -44.05 22.62
C ASP A 347 0.04 -44.20 23.39
N LEU A 348 -1.00 -43.42 23.03
CA LEU A 348 -2.38 -43.90 23.05
C LEU A 348 -3.28 -43.05 22.12
N VAL A 349 -4.03 -43.79 21.30
CA VAL A 349 -5.04 -43.42 20.30
C VAL A 349 -6.43 -43.44 20.96
N PHE A 350 -7.40 -42.63 20.49
CA PHE A 350 -8.82 -43.04 20.40
C PHE A 350 -9.62 -42.23 19.34
N SER A 351 -10.38 -42.98 18.54
CA SER A 351 -11.48 -42.68 17.58
C SER A 351 -12.70 -42.00 18.23
N GLY A 352 -13.70 -41.36 17.59
CA GLY A 352 -14.49 -41.59 16.35
C GLY A 352 -16.01 -41.47 16.68
N PHE A 353 -16.90 -41.35 15.68
CA PHE A 353 -18.41 -41.30 15.70
C PHE A 353 -19.08 -39.91 15.92
N ASP A 354 -20.20 -39.49 15.30
CA ASP A 354 -21.06 -39.93 14.17
C ASP A 354 -22.10 -38.83 13.81
N GLU A 355 -22.86 -39.10 12.75
CA GLU A 355 -23.80 -38.30 11.92
C GLU A 355 -25.16 -37.82 12.50
N ASP A 356 -25.76 -36.91 11.71
CA ASP A 356 -27.19 -36.70 11.35
C ASP A 356 -28.25 -36.18 12.34
N MET A 357 -28.99 -35.16 11.90
CA MET A 357 -30.46 -35.19 11.82
C MET A 357 -31.06 -34.04 10.97
N ILE A 358 -32.06 -34.46 10.19
CA ILE A 358 -32.83 -33.77 9.14
C ILE A 358 -34.06 -33.07 9.74
N GLY A 359 -34.53 -31.99 9.10
CA GLY A 359 -35.85 -31.40 9.37
C GLY A 359 -36.32 -30.43 8.26
N SER A 360 -37.15 -30.94 7.36
CA SER A 360 -37.80 -30.30 6.20
C SER A 360 -39.19 -29.73 6.50
N GLN A 361 -39.63 -28.71 5.73
CA GLN A 361 -40.98 -28.46 5.13
C GLN A 361 -40.97 -27.08 4.43
N SER A 362 -41.05 -26.92 3.08
CA SER A 362 -42.23 -26.93 2.16
C SER A 362 -43.38 -26.01 2.61
N ASP A 363 -43.94 -25.05 1.85
CA ASP A 363 -44.43 -25.08 0.46
C ASP A 363 -44.74 -23.65 -0.10
N GLY A 364 -44.87 -23.52 -1.43
CA GLY A 364 -45.79 -22.55 -2.06
C GLY A 364 -45.25 -21.58 -3.14
N SER A 365 -45.37 -21.97 -4.42
CA SER A 365 -45.08 -21.17 -5.65
C SER A 365 -46.35 -20.48 -6.22
N PRO A 366 -46.44 -19.96 -7.48
CA PRO A 366 -45.45 -19.46 -8.48
C PRO A 366 -45.88 -18.15 -9.23
N HIS A 367 -45.05 -17.74 -10.21
CA HIS A 367 -45.22 -16.82 -11.36
C HIS A 367 -44.21 -15.65 -11.30
N GLU A 368 -43.41 -15.30 -12.32
CA GLU A 368 -43.65 -15.30 -13.76
C GLU A 368 -42.29 -15.25 -14.51
N ARG A 369 -42.11 -16.07 -15.55
CA ARG A 369 -40.92 -16.07 -16.42
C ARG A 369 -41.14 -15.11 -17.59
N SER A 370 -40.34 -14.03 -17.70
CA SER A 370 -40.20 -13.29 -18.97
C SER A 370 -38.89 -13.69 -19.68
N LYS A 371 -39.06 -14.21 -20.90
CA LYS A 371 -37.98 -14.53 -21.85
C LYS A 371 -37.44 -13.21 -22.41
N ARG A 372 -36.14 -12.92 -22.25
CA ARG A 372 -35.45 -11.92 -23.07
C ARG A 372 -34.33 -12.55 -23.89
N VAL A 373 -34.51 -12.41 -25.19
CA VAL A 373 -33.67 -12.88 -26.29
C VAL A 373 -32.26 -12.28 -26.18
N ARG A 374 -31.23 -13.14 -26.15
CA ARG A 374 -29.82 -12.76 -26.29
C ARG A 374 -29.53 -12.48 -27.77
N ARG A 375 -29.05 -11.27 -28.09
CA ARG A 375 -28.35 -10.98 -29.36
C ARG A 375 -26.83 -11.02 -29.11
N PRO A 376 -26.02 -11.61 -30.00
CA PRO A 376 -24.58 -11.70 -29.82
C PRO A 376 -23.91 -10.37 -30.19
N VAL A 377 -23.18 -9.77 -29.25
CA VAL A 377 -22.26 -8.66 -29.54
C VAL A 377 -20.90 -9.25 -29.87
N LYS A 378 -20.42 -8.99 -31.08
CA LYS A 378 -19.09 -9.36 -31.58
C LYS A 378 -18.00 -8.83 -30.64
N ARG A 379 -17.13 -9.74 -30.18
CA ARG A 379 -15.86 -9.41 -29.52
C ARG A 379 -14.91 -8.79 -30.55
N PHE A 380 -14.54 -7.53 -30.37
CA PHE A 380 -13.27 -7.02 -30.88
C PHE A 380 -12.23 -7.21 -29.78
N GLY A 381 -11.24 -8.07 -30.04
CA GLY A 381 -10.10 -8.25 -29.17
C GLY A 381 -9.17 -7.05 -29.32
N ASN A 382 -8.92 -6.34 -28.22
CA ASN A 382 -7.79 -5.45 -28.12
C ASN A 382 -6.67 -6.16 -27.38
N VAL A 383 -5.70 -6.57 -28.19
CA VAL A 383 -4.31 -6.83 -27.85
C VAL A 383 -3.70 -5.52 -27.32
N PHE A 384 -2.91 -5.65 -26.26
CA PHE A 384 -1.82 -4.79 -25.76
C PHE A 384 -1.88 -4.78 -24.23
N SER A 385 -1.27 -5.83 -23.67
CA SER A 385 -0.79 -5.87 -22.29
C SER A 385 0.73 -5.80 -22.38
N TYR A 386 1.30 -4.71 -21.89
CA TYR A 386 2.69 -4.65 -21.46
C TYR A 386 2.69 -4.10 -20.05
#